data_AF-A0A6L9EG33-F1
#
_entry.id   AF-A0A6L9EG33-F1
#
_cell.length_a   1.000
_cell.length_b   1.000
_cell.length_c   1.000
_cell.angle_alpha   90.00
_cell.angle_beta   90.00
_cell.angle_gamma   90.00
#
_symmetry.space_group_name_H-M   'P 1'
#
loop_
_entity.id
_entity.type
_entity.pdbx_description
1 polymer ?
#
loop_
_entity_poly.entity_id
_entity_poly.type
_entity_poly.pdbx_seq_one_letter_code
_entity_poly.pdbx_strand_id
1 'polypeptide(L)'
;MKKIILGLIAIGLTVQTFGQDIKTEELSEVVVYATNYKYLHSLASEEPGPVPVEMLERKVAAFDVKGSEYYQDDYGLYHINFYIPEGRILAAYDKDGKIILTAERFRDVSLTKSVRKAIQERFPNWKITKDIYLVRYHEDKGVTKIYKIKLENEEKVLRVKVDENGNFL
;
A
#
# COMPACT_ATOMS: atom_id res chain seq x y z
N MET A 1 -55.63 16.79 -29.09
CA MET A 1 -54.36 16.04 -29.29
C MET A 1 -53.15 16.94 -29.48
N LYS A 2 -53.16 17.90 -30.44
CA LYS A 2 -52.00 18.78 -30.72
C LYS A 2 -51.52 19.64 -29.51
N LYS A 3 -52.45 20.10 -28.67
CA LYS A 3 -52.15 20.89 -27.45
C LYS A 3 -51.54 20.07 -26.30
N ILE A 4 -51.84 18.77 -26.23
CA ILE A 4 -51.30 17.85 -25.21
C ILE A 4 -49.85 17.49 -25.54
N ILE A 5 -49.56 17.26 -26.82
CA ILE A 5 -48.21 16.98 -27.31
C ILE A 5 -47.26 18.16 -27.04
N LEU A 6 -47.74 19.40 -27.23
CA LEU A 6 -46.94 20.59 -26.95
C LEU A 6 -46.58 20.73 -25.46
N GLY A 7 -47.50 20.37 -24.55
CA GLY A 7 -47.26 20.37 -23.12
C GLY A 7 -46.24 19.31 -22.69
N LEU A 8 -46.30 18.11 -23.28
CA LEU A 8 -45.33 17.03 -23.03
C LEU A 8 -43.91 17.40 -23.46
N ILE A 9 -43.77 18.13 -24.58
CA ILE A 9 -42.46 18.63 -25.04
C ILE A 9 -41.91 19.68 -24.08
N ALA A 10 -42.75 20.59 -23.58
CA ALA A 10 -42.32 21.62 -22.62
C ALA A 10 -41.83 21.01 -21.29
N ILE A 11 -42.49 19.95 -20.80
CA ILE A 11 -42.08 19.25 -19.58
C ILE A 11 -40.73 18.54 -19.79
N GLY A 12 -40.54 17.86 -20.92
CA GLY A 12 -39.29 17.17 -21.24
C GLY A 12 -38.06 18.08 -21.35
N LEU A 13 -38.23 19.33 -21.78
CA LEU A 13 -37.14 20.31 -21.88
C LEU A 13 -36.66 20.86 -20.53
N THR A 14 -37.53 20.91 -19.52
CA THR A 14 -37.17 21.45 -18.19
C THR A 14 -36.40 20.46 -17.30
N VAL A 15 -36.37 19.17 -17.63
CA VAL A 15 -35.67 18.14 -16.83
C VAL A 15 -34.14 18.24 -16.97
N GLN A 16 -33.63 18.88 -18.04
CA GLN A 16 -32.19 18.97 -18.27
C GLN A 16 -31.46 19.98 -17.38
N THR A 17 -32.17 20.88 -16.68
CA THR A 17 -31.54 21.93 -15.86
C THR A 17 -31.08 21.44 -14.48
N PHE A 18 -31.37 20.21 -14.09
CA PHE A 18 -30.97 19.63 -12.79
C PHE A 18 -29.74 18.71 -12.87
N GLY A 19 -29.06 18.65 -14.03
CA GLY A 19 -27.94 17.72 -14.28
C GLY A 19 -26.53 18.31 -14.15
N GLN A 20 -26.35 19.57 -13.73
CA GLN A 20 -25.06 20.28 -13.79
C GLN A 20 -24.55 20.83 -12.46
N ASP A 21 -24.98 20.33 -11.31
CA ASP A 21 -24.26 20.57 -10.05
C ASP A 21 -23.17 19.51 -9.87
N ILE A 22 -22.13 19.57 -10.72
CA ILE A 22 -20.87 18.88 -10.42
C ILE A 22 -20.21 19.74 -9.34
N LYS A 23 -20.50 19.43 -8.07
CA LYS A 23 -19.61 19.85 -6.98
C LYS A 23 -18.28 19.17 -7.22
N THR A 24 -17.36 19.89 -7.85
CA THR A 24 -15.95 19.51 -7.86
C THR A 24 -15.51 19.59 -6.40
N GLU A 25 -15.52 18.46 -5.71
CA GLU A 25 -14.83 18.33 -4.43
C GLU A 25 -13.35 18.51 -4.74
N GLU A 26 -12.86 19.73 -4.53
CA GLU A 26 -11.42 19.98 -4.50
C GLU A 26 -10.89 19.17 -3.31
N LEU A 27 -10.19 18.06 -3.62
CA LEU A 27 -9.43 17.33 -2.63
C LEU A 27 -8.52 18.36 -1.94
N SER A 28 -8.58 18.46 -0.61
CA SER A 28 -7.73 19.40 0.11
C SER A 28 -6.30 19.21 -0.36
N GLU A 29 -5.61 20.29 -0.71
CA GLU A 29 -4.20 20.24 -1.07
C GLU A 29 -3.43 19.61 0.08
N VAL A 30 -3.10 18.33 -0.07
CA VAL A 30 -2.23 17.64 0.88
C VAL A 30 -0.84 18.19 0.59
N VAL A 31 -0.35 19.07 1.46
CA VAL A 31 1.07 19.42 1.47
C VAL A 31 1.82 18.13 1.75
N VAL A 32 2.26 17.46 0.69
CA VAL A 32 3.16 16.33 0.79
C VAL A 32 4.49 16.91 1.23
N TYR A 33 4.72 16.95 2.54
CA TYR A 33 6.07 17.07 3.05
C TYR A 33 6.83 15.87 2.50
N ALA A 34 7.61 16.09 1.45
CA ALA A 34 8.43 15.07 0.81
C ALA A 34 9.59 14.64 1.72
N THR A 35 9.44 14.66 3.04
CA THR A 35 10.49 14.33 4.01
C THR A 35 10.98 12.89 3.82
N ASN A 36 10.07 12.00 3.41
CA ASN A 36 10.31 10.56 3.29
C ASN A 36 10.21 10.03 1.85
N TYR A 37 10.47 10.88 0.84
CA TYR A 37 10.45 10.45 -0.57
C TYR A 37 11.47 9.34 -0.86
N LYS A 38 12.64 9.36 -0.20
CA LYS A 38 13.68 8.33 -0.36
C LYS A 38 13.17 6.94 0.02
N TYR A 39 12.41 6.86 1.11
CA TYR A 39 11.79 5.62 1.57
C TYR A 39 10.80 5.10 0.52
N LEU A 40 9.81 5.90 0.11
CA LEU A 40 8.83 5.48 -0.91
C LEU A 40 9.48 5.12 -2.25
N HIS A 41 10.48 5.91 -2.68
CA HIS A 41 11.20 5.63 -3.92
C HIS A 41 11.99 4.32 -3.86
N SER A 42 12.61 4.01 -2.71
CA SER A 42 13.35 2.76 -2.52
C SER A 42 12.45 1.52 -2.49
N LEU A 43 11.18 1.69 -2.13
CA LEU A 43 10.18 0.62 -2.11
C LEU A 43 9.56 0.38 -3.49
N ALA A 44 9.62 1.37 -4.38
CA ALA A 44 9.05 1.28 -5.71
C ALA A 44 9.56 0.05 -6.46
N SER A 45 8.66 -0.59 -7.18
CA SER A 45 8.89 -1.80 -7.97
C SER A 45 8.27 -1.58 -9.35
N GLU A 46 8.77 -2.28 -10.37
CA GLU A 46 8.19 -2.26 -11.71
C GLU A 46 6.75 -2.79 -11.72
N GLU A 47 6.47 -3.78 -10.87
CA GLU A 47 5.12 -4.31 -10.69
C GLU A 47 4.42 -3.67 -9.48
N PRO A 48 3.12 -3.35 -9.58
CA PRO A 48 2.33 -2.82 -8.47
C PRO A 48 2.32 -3.77 -7.27
N GLY A 49 2.44 -3.19 -6.08
CA GLY A 49 2.38 -3.93 -4.84
C GLY A 49 0.94 -4.23 -4.40
N PRO A 50 0.77 -5.00 -3.31
CA PRO A 50 -0.54 -5.15 -2.68
C PRO A 50 -1.04 -3.81 -2.14
N VAL A 51 -2.29 -3.44 -2.45
CA VAL A 51 -2.93 -2.21 -1.95
C VAL A 51 -2.76 -1.96 -0.43
N PRO A 52 -2.99 -2.94 0.48
CA PRO A 52 -2.82 -2.68 1.92
C PRO A 52 -1.37 -2.36 2.31
N VAL A 53 -0.39 -2.89 1.57
CA VAL A 53 1.03 -2.58 1.76
C VAL A 53 1.30 -1.13 1.39
N GLU A 54 0.98 -0.76 0.14
CA GLU A 54 1.25 0.59 -0.39
C GLU A 54 0.52 1.68 0.43
N MET A 55 -0.70 1.39 0.87
CA MET A 55 -1.47 2.30 1.73
C MET A 55 -0.75 2.56 3.06
N LEU A 56 -0.25 1.50 3.72
CA LEU A 56 0.43 1.65 5.00
C LEU A 56 1.79 2.33 4.85
N GLU A 57 2.55 1.99 3.82
CA GLU A 57 3.83 2.63 3.48
C GLU A 57 3.65 4.14 3.23
N ARG A 58 2.61 4.54 2.49
CA ARG A 58 2.27 5.96 2.28
C ARG A 58 1.91 6.67 3.59
N LYS A 59 1.17 6.01 4.47
CA LYS A 59 0.83 6.56 5.80
C LYS A 59 2.08 6.75 6.66
N VAL A 60 3.01 5.80 6.62
CA VAL A 60 4.31 5.88 7.30
C VAL A 60 5.13 7.04 6.75
N ALA A 61 5.20 7.20 5.43
CA ALA A 61 5.95 8.27 4.79
C ALA A 61 5.39 9.66 5.10
N ALA A 62 4.07 9.80 5.20
CA ALA A 62 3.37 11.04 5.48
C ALA A 62 3.27 11.41 6.97
N PHE A 63 3.77 10.56 7.88
CA PHE A 63 3.67 10.82 9.31
C PHE A 63 4.54 12.01 9.73
N ASP A 64 3.90 13.03 10.32
CA ASP A 64 4.57 14.18 10.89
C ASP A 64 4.97 13.90 12.35
N VAL A 65 6.24 13.57 12.56
CA VAL A 65 6.80 13.35 13.89
C VAL A 65 6.80 14.63 14.72
N LYS A 66 7.11 15.79 14.11
CA LYS A 66 7.27 17.08 14.82
C LYS A 66 5.92 17.65 15.26
N GLY A 67 4.87 17.42 14.49
CA GLY A 67 3.49 17.75 14.85
C GLY A 67 2.84 16.75 15.81
N SER A 68 3.52 15.66 16.18
CA SER A 68 2.95 14.63 17.05
C SER A 68 3.11 14.94 18.53
N GLU A 69 2.17 14.45 19.35
CA GLU A 69 2.25 14.53 20.82
C GLU A 69 3.46 13.79 21.42
N TYR A 70 4.13 12.94 20.63
CA TYR A 70 5.29 12.17 21.03
C TYR A 70 6.61 12.94 20.86
N TYR A 71 6.57 14.11 20.23
CA TYR A 71 7.76 14.90 19.93
C TYR A 71 8.37 15.51 21.20
N GLN A 72 9.68 15.38 21.36
CA GLN A 72 10.46 15.99 22.42
C GLN A 72 11.80 16.46 21.84
N ASP A 73 12.11 17.75 21.91
CA ASP A 73 13.29 18.34 21.26
C ASP A 73 14.61 17.61 21.59
N ASP A 74 14.73 17.05 22.80
CA ASP A 74 15.92 16.33 23.27
C ASP A 74 16.03 14.87 22.77
N TYR A 75 15.01 14.37 22.07
CA TYR A 75 14.94 12.98 21.61
C TYR A 75 15.45 12.85 20.17
N GLY A 76 16.52 12.06 19.99
CA GLY A 76 17.17 11.90 18.68
C GLY A 76 16.52 10.87 17.75
N LEU A 77 15.66 9.99 18.27
CA LEU A 77 15.13 8.84 17.53
C LEU A 77 13.72 8.43 17.97
N TYR A 78 12.77 8.43 17.05
CA TYR A 78 11.36 8.14 17.32
C TYR A 78 10.95 6.81 16.70
N HIS A 79 10.45 5.88 17.52
CA HIS A 79 9.95 4.59 17.05
C HIS A 79 8.42 4.59 17.04
N ILE A 80 7.83 4.54 15.86
CA ILE A 80 6.39 4.59 15.67
C ILE A 80 5.90 3.28 15.05
N ASN A 81 4.87 2.70 15.65
CA ASN A 81 4.23 1.49 15.16
C ASN A 81 2.95 1.85 14.39
N PHE A 82 2.86 1.41 13.15
CA PHE A 82 1.68 1.50 12.31
C PHE A 82 1.12 0.11 12.10
N TYR A 83 -0.20 -0.03 12.14
CA TYR A 83 -0.85 -1.32 12.00
C TYR A 83 -2.18 -1.22 11.25
N ILE A 84 -2.45 -2.27 10.48
CA ILE A 84 -3.73 -2.62 9.84
C ILE A 84 -3.95 -4.12 10.07
N PRO A 85 -5.15 -4.68 9.81
CA PRO A 85 -5.39 -6.11 10.00
C PRO A 85 -4.38 -7.02 9.28
N GLU A 86 -3.98 -6.62 8.07
CA GLU A 86 -3.08 -7.34 7.17
C GLU A 86 -1.61 -7.21 7.56
N GLY A 87 -1.21 -6.17 8.29
CA GLY A 87 0.21 -5.94 8.55
C GLY A 87 0.55 -4.78 9.47
N ARG A 88 1.85 -4.66 9.73
CA ARG A 88 2.42 -3.64 10.60
C ARG A 88 3.77 -3.15 10.09
N ILE A 89 4.06 -1.89 10.37
CA ILE A 89 5.35 -1.25 10.11
C ILE A 89 5.84 -0.65 11.42
N LEU A 90 7.02 -1.05 11.86
CA LEU A 90 7.80 -0.32 12.85
C LEU A 90 8.76 0.59 12.10
N ALA A 91 8.56 1.90 12.21
CA ALA A 91 9.39 2.90 11.59
C ALA A 91 10.20 3.66 12.64
N ALA A 92 11.47 3.88 12.36
CA ALA A 92 12.36 4.72 13.16
C ALA A 92 12.61 6.02 12.40
N TYR A 93 12.30 7.15 13.02
CA TYR A 93 12.49 8.49 12.47
C TYR A 93 13.56 9.25 13.25
N ASP A 94 14.38 10.03 12.57
CA ASP A 94 15.28 10.98 13.23
C ASP A 94 14.53 12.21 13.77
N LYS A 95 15.26 13.09 14.46
CA LYS A 95 14.75 14.37 14.98
C LYS A 95 14.12 15.29 13.94
N ASP A 96 14.44 15.09 12.66
CA ASP A 96 13.95 15.90 11.54
C ASP A 96 12.70 15.30 10.90
N GLY A 97 12.22 14.16 11.39
CA GLY A 97 11.03 13.47 10.89
C GLY A 97 11.31 12.58 9.67
N LYS A 98 12.58 12.26 9.44
CA LYS A 98 13.01 11.41 8.32
C LYS A 98 13.17 9.96 8.76
N ILE A 99 12.65 9.04 7.98
CA ILE A 99 12.73 7.60 8.20
C ILE A 99 14.18 7.15 7.98
N ILE A 100 14.75 6.53 9.00
CA ILE A 100 16.08 5.91 8.93
C ILE A 100 16.00 4.38 8.72
N LEU A 101 14.97 3.74 9.25
CA LEU A 101 14.79 2.30 9.25
C LEU A 101 13.30 1.94 9.30
N THR A 102 12.90 0.91 8.55
CA THR A 102 11.62 0.24 8.77
C THR A 102 11.79 -1.27 8.93
N ALA A 103 10.92 -1.85 9.75
CA ALA A 103 10.72 -3.29 9.84
C ALA A 103 9.24 -3.59 9.61
N GLU A 104 8.94 -4.22 8.48
CA GLU A 104 7.58 -4.36 7.98
C GLU A 104 7.20 -5.82 7.85
N ARG A 105 5.94 -6.11 8.19
CA ARG A 105 5.41 -7.45 8.14
C ARG A 105 3.94 -7.43 7.77
N PHE A 106 3.64 -8.05 6.64
CA PHE A 106 2.29 -8.26 6.15
C PHE A 106 2.01 -9.75 6.05
N ARG A 107 0.74 -10.12 6.19
CA ARG A 107 0.26 -11.50 6.16
C ARG A 107 -0.87 -11.62 5.17
N ASP A 108 -0.84 -12.69 4.40
CA ASP A 108 -1.91 -13.09 3.49
C ASP A 108 -2.29 -11.97 2.51
N VAL A 109 -1.28 -11.27 1.99
CA VAL A 109 -1.44 -10.19 1.00
C VAL A 109 -1.22 -10.72 -0.41
N SER A 110 -1.80 -10.05 -1.41
CA SER A 110 -1.72 -10.52 -2.79
C SER A 110 -0.28 -10.58 -3.29
N LEU A 111 0.24 -11.78 -3.54
CA LEU A 111 1.56 -11.96 -4.14
C LEU A 111 1.65 -11.26 -5.50
N THR A 112 2.80 -10.63 -5.75
CA THR A 112 3.10 -10.00 -7.03
C THR A 112 3.16 -11.03 -8.16
N LYS A 113 3.12 -10.55 -9.41
CA LYS A 113 3.04 -11.43 -10.58
C LYS A 113 4.31 -12.27 -10.70
N SER A 114 5.48 -11.68 -10.47
CA SER A 114 6.77 -12.37 -10.54
C SER A 114 6.84 -13.54 -9.56
N VAL A 115 6.52 -13.29 -8.29
CA VAL A 115 6.54 -14.31 -7.23
C VAL A 115 5.50 -15.40 -7.51
N ARG A 116 4.28 -15.02 -7.88
CA ARG A 116 3.22 -15.99 -8.19
C ARG A 116 3.62 -16.91 -9.35
N LYS A 117 4.19 -16.35 -10.41
CA LYS A 117 4.66 -17.10 -11.57
C LYS A 117 5.76 -18.08 -11.19
N ALA A 118 6.77 -17.64 -10.43
CA ALA A 118 7.86 -18.49 -9.98
C ALA A 118 7.38 -19.68 -9.11
N ILE A 119 6.39 -19.46 -8.23
CA ILE A 119 5.77 -20.54 -7.46
C ILE A 119 5.04 -21.53 -8.37
N GLN A 120 4.23 -21.05 -9.31
CA GLN A 120 3.46 -21.91 -10.21
C GLN A 120 4.35 -22.77 -11.12
N GLU A 121 5.45 -22.22 -11.61
CA GLU A 121 6.40 -22.93 -12.47
C GLU A 121 7.16 -24.03 -11.70
N ARG A 122 7.59 -23.75 -10.46
CA ARG A 122 8.38 -24.70 -9.66
C ARG A 122 7.52 -25.73 -8.92
N PHE A 123 6.33 -25.35 -8.49
CA PHE A 123 5.43 -26.17 -7.68
C PHE A 123 4.05 -26.27 -8.33
N PRO A 124 3.93 -26.90 -9.52
CA PRO A 124 2.65 -27.05 -10.20
C PRO A 124 1.67 -27.83 -9.32
N ASN A 125 0.40 -27.42 -9.30
CA ASN A 125 -0.69 -27.99 -8.50
C ASN A 125 -0.58 -27.81 -6.98
N TRP A 126 0.42 -27.09 -6.46
CA TRP A 126 0.47 -26.73 -5.04
C TRP A 126 -0.38 -25.50 -4.76
N LYS A 127 -1.16 -25.54 -3.68
CA LYS A 127 -1.98 -24.41 -3.23
C LYS A 127 -1.17 -23.52 -2.31
N ILE A 128 -1.13 -22.22 -2.60
CA ILE A 128 -0.66 -21.20 -1.65
C ILE A 128 -1.73 -21.04 -0.58
N THR A 129 -1.43 -21.37 0.66
CA THR A 129 -2.40 -21.30 1.78
C THR A 129 -2.15 -20.17 2.75
N LYS A 130 -0.89 -19.73 2.88
CA LYS A 130 -0.49 -18.56 3.67
C LYS A 130 0.71 -17.89 3.06
N ASP A 131 0.80 -16.57 3.22
CA ASP A 131 2.00 -15.82 2.92
C ASP A 131 2.34 -14.82 4.02
N ILE A 132 3.63 -14.53 4.12
CA ILE A 132 4.14 -13.44 4.94
C ILE A 132 5.08 -12.65 4.04
N TYR A 133 4.73 -11.39 3.79
CA TYR A 133 5.58 -10.45 3.10
C TYR A 133 6.36 -9.60 4.12
N LEU A 134 7.68 -9.58 3.97
CA LEU A 134 8.60 -8.87 4.85
C LEU A 134 9.35 -7.82 4.05
N VAL A 135 9.31 -6.59 4.53
CA VAL A 135 10.10 -5.49 3.98
C VAL A 135 10.99 -4.93 5.07
N ARG A 136 12.22 -4.61 4.71
CA ARG A 136 13.14 -3.84 5.54
C ARG A 136 13.72 -2.73 4.71
N TYR A 137 13.50 -1.50 5.14
CA TYR A 137 14.21 -0.34 4.63
C TYR A 137 15.29 0.07 5.62
N HIS A 138 16.44 0.48 5.11
CA HIS A 138 17.46 1.18 5.86
C HIS A 138 18.05 2.24 4.94
N GLU A 139 18.18 3.49 5.39
CA GLU A 139 18.58 4.60 4.53
C GLU A 139 19.89 4.29 3.76
N ASP A 140 20.91 3.81 4.45
CA ASP A 140 22.22 3.53 3.81
C ASP A 140 22.32 2.18 3.10
N LYS A 141 21.46 1.21 3.42
CA LYS A 141 21.57 -0.18 2.91
C LYS A 141 20.52 -0.52 1.86
N GLY A 142 19.57 0.36 1.63
CA GLY A 142 18.46 0.16 0.70
C GLY A 142 17.36 -0.73 1.28
N VAL A 143 16.71 -1.49 0.40
CA VAL A 143 15.51 -2.26 0.71
C VAL A 143 15.76 -3.75 0.52
N THR A 144 15.17 -4.56 1.39
CA THR A 144 15.09 -6.02 1.22
C THR A 144 13.64 -6.47 1.35
N LYS A 145 13.18 -7.23 0.36
CA LYS A 145 11.81 -7.77 0.28
C LYS A 145 11.85 -9.28 0.20
N ILE A 146 11.14 -9.95 1.12
CA ILE A 146 11.12 -11.41 1.21
C ILE A 146 9.68 -11.89 1.41
N TYR A 147 9.28 -12.85 0.58
CA TYR A 147 8.04 -13.59 0.72
C TYR A 147 8.33 -14.93 1.39
N LYS A 148 7.63 -15.24 2.48
CA LYS A 148 7.61 -16.58 3.09
C LYS A 148 6.26 -17.20 2.79
N ILE A 149 6.24 -18.24 1.98
CA ILE A 149 5.01 -18.81 1.43
C ILE A 149 4.83 -20.24 1.95
N LYS A 150 3.63 -20.54 2.45
CA LYS A 150 3.20 -21.89 2.80
C LYS A 150 2.46 -22.48 1.61
N LEU A 151 2.95 -23.62 1.13
CA LEU A 151 2.38 -24.40 0.05
C LEU A 151 1.81 -25.70 0.61
N GLU A 152 0.66 -26.11 0.11
CA GLU A 152 0.01 -27.37 0.47
C GLU A 152 -0.38 -28.15 -0.79
N ASN A 153 -0.15 -29.46 -0.77
CA ASN A 153 -0.57 -30.38 -1.81
C ASN A 153 -0.99 -31.68 -1.12
N GLU A 154 -2.30 -31.95 -1.13
CA GLU A 154 -2.92 -33.03 -0.37
C GLU A 154 -2.52 -32.95 1.11
N GLU A 155 -1.79 -33.94 1.63
CA GLU A 155 -1.32 -33.98 3.02
C GLU A 155 0.08 -33.37 3.22
N LYS A 156 0.75 -32.94 2.14
CA LYS A 156 2.11 -32.41 2.18
C LYS A 156 2.10 -30.89 2.37
N VAL A 157 2.98 -30.43 3.26
CA VAL A 157 3.19 -29.00 3.52
C VAL A 157 4.64 -28.64 3.22
N LEU A 158 4.83 -27.58 2.44
CA LEU A 158 6.14 -26.99 2.16
C LEU A 158 6.14 -25.51 2.53
N ARG A 159 7.30 -25.00 2.99
CA ARG A 159 7.52 -23.57 3.17
C ARG A 159 8.69 -23.13 2.31
N VAL A 160 8.48 -22.10 1.51
CA VAL A 160 9.50 -21.54 0.62
C VAL A 160 9.73 -20.08 0.93
N LYS A 161 10.94 -19.62 0.64
CA LYS A 161 11.28 -18.20 0.67
C LYS A 161 11.60 -17.74 -0.74
N VAL A 162 11.09 -16.57 -1.10
CA VAL A 162 11.24 -15.99 -2.43
C VAL A 162 11.54 -14.50 -2.27
N ASP A 163 12.43 -13.95 -3.10
CA ASP A 163 12.63 -12.50 -3.20
C ASP A 163 11.54 -11.84 -4.06
N GLU A 164 11.64 -10.52 -4.28
CA GLU A 164 10.66 -9.78 -5.11
C GLU A 164 10.66 -10.18 -6.59
N ASN A 165 11.78 -10.71 -7.10
CA ASN A 165 11.95 -11.09 -8.49
C ASN A 165 11.49 -12.53 -8.77
N GLY A 166 11.05 -13.26 -7.74
CA GLY A 166 10.66 -14.66 -7.88
C GLY A 166 11.83 -15.65 -7.69
N ASN A 167 13.01 -15.20 -7.26
CA ASN A 167 14.12 -16.12 -6.98
C ASN A 167 13.95 -16.79 -5.62
N PHE A 168 14.18 -18.09 -5.57
CA PHE A 168 14.09 -18.87 -4.34
C PHE A 168 15.36 -18.73 -3.49
N LEU A 169 15.17 -18.54 -2.17
CA LEU A 169 16.24 -18.30 -1.18
C LEU A 169 16.45 -19.48 -0.23
#